data_AF-A0A0E9MYH7-F1
#
_entry.id   AF-A0A0E9MYH7-F1
#
_cell.length_a   1.000
_cell.length_b   1.000
_cell.length_c   1.000
_cell.angle_alpha   90.00
_cell.angle_beta   90.00
_cell.angle_gamma   90.00
#
_symmetry.space_group_name_H-M   'P 1'
#
loop_
_entity.id
_entity.type
_entity.pdbx_description
1 polymer ?
#
loop_
_entity_poly.entity_id
_entity_poly.type
_entity_poly.pdbx_seq_one_letter_code
_entity_poly.pdbx_strand_id
1 'polypeptide(L)'
;MQLEVNGQPFLILGGELGNSNASEMAYMQPYWAKFDTMHLNTVLAPVYWELLEPEEGRYDFALVDSLLQTANRKHLKLVLLWFGTWKNSMSCYAPGWVKKDTRRFARAVNDKGATMEILSAFSPANRDADRKAFVALMEHLRQYDSQRSVLMIQVENEIGMLEAAREKSPAADKAFEGEVPAALIKYLTSNKDVLMPEFRERWAAAGFRTVGNWETVFGKGLDTDEIFQAWHYAKYAGDIAAAGKKAYPLPMFVNAALNHRNVLPGQYPSAGPLPQVMDIWKAAAPAIDLLSPDFYNPRFRYYSDLYIRGNNTLFIPEIWMHPDNGAKAFYAFGHYHALGFSPFSIESTNSAGSESIGKSYAVLEQLVPVLAAIPNDRVEGILLDTATKKQSVHFGGNTMQVNHDYTLNWSREASLPNWPEGGVMIVQLDKDEYIFAGTGFVITFPPSVGILQADEGKFVNGQWKPGRRLNGDQTHQGRHIRIPVGKWGIQRVKLYSY
;
A
#
# COMPACT_ATOMS: atom_id res chain seq x y z
N MET A 1 -2.18 12.77 -0.83
CA MET A 1 -3.30 12.43 -1.75
C MET A 1 -4.48 11.98 -0.91
N GLN A 2 -5.71 12.32 -1.31
CA GLN A 2 -6.95 11.79 -0.74
C GLN A 2 -7.81 11.27 -1.89
N LEU A 3 -8.44 10.10 -1.72
CA LEU A 3 -9.41 9.60 -2.70
C LEU A 3 -10.78 10.15 -2.38
N GLU A 4 -11.53 10.49 -3.43
CA GLU A 4 -12.92 10.93 -3.31
C GLU A 4 -13.83 10.08 -4.20
N VAL A 5 -14.97 9.67 -3.65
CA VAL A 5 -16.05 9.02 -4.38
C VAL A 5 -17.31 9.84 -4.15
N ASN A 6 -17.94 10.30 -5.23
CA ASN A 6 -19.13 11.17 -5.17
C ASN A 6 -18.92 12.44 -4.31
N GLY A 7 -17.71 13.01 -4.36
CA GLY A 7 -17.35 14.22 -3.60
C GLY A 7 -17.19 14.00 -2.11
N GLN A 8 -17.04 12.75 -1.65
CA GLN A 8 -16.78 12.41 -0.26
C GLN A 8 -15.44 11.67 -0.13
N PRO A 9 -14.65 11.93 0.93
CA PRO A 9 -13.46 11.15 1.24
C PRO A 9 -13.76 9.65 1.25
N PHE A 10 -12.89 8.88 0.61
CA PHE A 10 -13.03 7.43 0.49
C PHE A 10 -11.80 6.72 1.05
N LEU A 11 -12.04 5.76 1.94
CA LEU A 11 -11.02 4.89 2.52
C LEU A 11 -11.11 3.50 1.89
N ILE A 12 -10.02 2.99 1.33
CA ILE A 12 -10.01 1.65 0.73
C ILE A 12 -9.93 0.60 1.85
N LEU A 13 -11.07 -0.02 2.14
CA LEU A 13 -11.18 -1.26 2.92
C LEU A 13 -11.11 -2.41 1.92
N GLY A 14 -9.87 -2.73 1.55
CA GLY A 14 -9.56 -3.51 0.37
C GLY A 14 -9.35 -4.99 0.63
N GLY A 15 -9.38 -5.76 -0.44
CA GLY A 15 -8.76 -7.06 -0.48
C GLY A 15 -8.34 -7.39 -1.91
N GLU A 16 -7.15 -7.93 -2.04
CA GLU A 16 -6.56 -8.26 -3.33
C GLU A 16 -6.84 -9.70 -3.69
N LEU A 17 -7.22 -9.91 -4.95
CA LEU A 17 -7.49 -11.22 -5.49
C LEU A 17 -6.19 -11.98 -5.76
N GLY A 18 -6.22 -13.30 -5.55
CA GLY A 18 -5.15 -14.18 -5.98
C GLY A 18 -4.87 -14.04 -7.48
N ASN A 19 -3.59 -14.15 -7.84
CA ASN A 19 -3.05 -13.79 -9.16
C ASN A 19 -3.80 -14.34 -10.37
N SER A 20 -4.42 -15.51 -10.30
CA SER A 20 -5.13 -16.14 -11.43
C SER A 20 -6.65 -16.11 -11.31
N ASN A 21 -7.20 -15.66 -10.19
CA ASN A 21 -8.61 -15.87 -9.88
C ASN A 21 -9.51 -14.94 -10.71
N ALA A 22 -9.05 -13.72 -10.99
CA ALA A 22 -9.76 -12.78 -11.85
C ALA A 22 -9.68 -13.11 -13.35
N SER A 23 -8.99 -14.19 -13.76
CA SER A 23 -8.90 -14.59 -15.18
C SER A 23 -10.19 -15.23 -15.72
N GLU A 24 -11.09 -15.68 -14.85
CA GLU A 24 -12.37 -16.29 -15.20
C GLU A 24 -13.46 -15.87 -14.20
N MET A 25 -14.46 -15.11 -14.65
CA MET A 25 -15.51 -14.57 -13.78
C MET A 25 -16.44 -15.65 -13.22
N ALA A 26 -16.60 -16.78 -13.91
CA ALA A 26 -17.32 -17.93 -13.38
C ALA A 26 -16.62 -18.53 -12.15
N TYR A 27 -15.28 -18.56 -12.15
CA TYR A 27 -14.48 -19.01 -11.02
C TYR A 27 -14.64 -18.10 -9.79
N MET A 28 -14.87 -16.80 -10.01
CA MET A 28 -15.06 -15.83 -8.95
C MET A 28 -16.43 -15.86 -8.27
N GLN A 29 -17.44 -16.47 -8.89
CA GLN A 29 -18.82 -16.50 -8.39
C GLN A 29 -18.98 -16.86 -6.90
N PRO A 30 -18.37 -17.93 -6.37
CA PRO A 30 -18.54 -18.32 -4.96
C PRO A 30 -17.89 -17.34 -3.96
N TYR A 31 -16.99 -16.46 -4.41
CA TYR A 31 -16.20 -15.62 -3.51
C TYR A 31 -16.84 -14.26 -3.22
N TRP A 32 -17.68 -13.72 -4.11
CA TRP A 32 -18.24 -12.38 -3.93
C TRP A 32 -19.02 -12.19 -2.62
N ALA A 33 -19.73 -13.21 -2.15
CA ALA A 33 -20.46 -13.15 -0.87
C ALA A 33 -19.52 -13.09 0.35
N LYS A 34 -18.28 -13.57 0.22
CA LYS A 34 -17.27 -13.46 1.28
C LYS A 34 -16.85 -12.00 1.46
N PHE A 35 -16.79 -11.22 0.39
CA PHE A 35 -16.38 -9.81 0.45
C PHE A 35 -17.40 -8.97 1.23
N ASP A 36 -18.69 -9.19 1.01
CA ASP A 36 -19.77 -8.59 1.81
C ASP A 36 -19.61 -8.99 3.30
N THR A 37 -19.36 -10.28 3.57
CA THR A 37 -19.16 -10.80 4.93
C THR A 37 -17.96 -10.18 5.64
N MET A 38 -16.93 -9.79 4.88
CA MET A 38 -15.70 -9.17 5.38
C MET A 38 -15.75 -7.63 5.30
N HIS A 39 -16.89 -7.03 4.94
CA HIS A 39 -17.06 -5.57 4.85
C HIS A 39 -16.04 -4.89 3.90
N LEU A 40 -15.66 -5.57 2.82
CA LEU A 40 -14.84 -4.94 1.78
C LEU A 40 -15.69 -3.89 1.06
N ASN A 41 -15.08 -2.75 0.76
CA ASN A 41 -15.68 -1.75 -0.13
C ASN A 41 -14.94 -1.66 -1.48
N THR A 42 -13.78 -2.30 -1.58
CA THR A 42 -12.90 -2.26 -2.75
C THR A 42 -12.25 -3.61 -2.98
N VAL A 43 -12.15 -4.04 -4.23
CA VAL A 43 -11.38 -5.23 -4.62
C VAL A 43 -10.21 -4.79 -5.52
N LEU A 44 -9.01 -5.28 -5.20
CA LEU A 44 -7.84 -5.16 -6.06
C LEU A 44 -7.83 -6.37 -7.00
N ALA A 45 -7.92 -6.12 -8.32
CA ALA A 45 -8.12 -7.17 -9.31
C ALA A 45 -7.14 -7.04 -10.49
N PRO A 46 -6.44 -8.13 -10.85
CA PRO A 46 -5.58 -8.12 -12.03
C PRO A 46 -6.31 -7.88 -13.34
N VAL A 47 -5.67 -7.11 -14.23
CA VAL A 47 -5.95 -7.04 -15.66
C VAL A 47 -4.73 -7.58 -16.40
N TYR A 48 -4.94 -8.67 -17.13
CA TYR A 48 -3.87 -9.45 -17.74
C TYR A 48 -3.63 -8.98 -19.17
N TRP A 49 -2.41 -8.54 -19.50
CA TRP A 49 -2.10 -8.14 -20.88
C TRP A 49 -2.34 -9.30 -21.86
N GLU A 50 -1.96 -10.53 -21.52
CA GLU A 50 -2.14 -11.69 -22.40
C GLU A 50 -3.59 -12.04 -22.72
N LEU A 51 -4.54 -11.72 -21.83
CA LEU A 51 -5.96 -11.94 -22.07
C LEU A 51 -6.63 -10.73 -22.71
N LEU A 52 -6.14 -9.53 -22.40
CA LEU A 52 -6.65 -8.29 -22.97
C LEU A 52 -6.24 -8.10 -24.44
N GLU A 53 -5.05 -8.57 -24.83
CA GLU A 53 -4.54 -8.48 -26.22
C GLU A 53 -3.91 -9.82 -26.67
N PRO A 54 -4.72 -10.88 -26.85
CA PRO A 54 -4.23 -12.22 -27.18
C PRO A 54 -3.53 -12.28 -28.55
N GLU A 55 -3.93 -11.42 -29.48
CA GLU A 55 -3.28 -11.16 -30.77
C GLU A 55 -2.98 -9.65 -30.88
N GLU A 56 -1.83 -9.29 -31.47
CA GLU A 56 -1.39 -7.90 -31.54
C GLU A 56 -2.46 -6.99 -32.19
N GLY A 57 -2.89 -5.95 -31.47
CA GLY A 57 -3.90 -5.00 -31.90
C GLY A 57 -5.35 -5.53 -31.88
N ARG A 58 -5.59 -6.74 -31.39
CA ARG A 58 -6.93 -7.31 -31.22
C ARG A 58 -7.25 -7.42 -29.74
N TYR A 59 -8.00 -6.45 -29.23
CA TYR A 59 -8.33 -6.35 -27.82
C TYR A 59 -9.60 -7.14 -27.47
N ASP A 60 -9.58 -7.83 -26.34
CA ASP A 60 -10.75 -8.44 -25.71
C ASP A 60 -10.97 -7.82 -24.31
N PHE A 61 -12.04 -7.04 -24.20
CA PHE A 61 -12.42 -6.37 -22.95
C PHE A 61 -13.50 -7.12 -22.16
N ALA A 62 -13.97 -8.29 -22.62
CA ALA A 62 -15.10 -8.98 -21.99
C ALA A 62 -14.87 -9.29 -20.51
N LEU A 63 -13.63 -9.61 -20.13
CA LEU A 63 -13.25 -9.86 -18.74
C LEU A 63 -13.32 -8.59 -17.88
N VAL A 64 -12.77 -7.48 -18.40
CA VAL A 64 -12.79 -6.16 -17.74
C VAL A 64 -14.24 -5.68 -17.59
N ASP A 65 -15.06 -5.81 -18.63
CA ASP A 65 -16.49 -5.44 -18.61
C ASP A 65 -17.24 -6.24 -17.55
N SER A 66 -17.02 -7.55 -17.51
CA SER A 66 -17.67 -8.44 -16.55
C SER A 66 -17.28 -8.12 -15.11
N LEU A 67 -16.01 -7.75 -14.88
CA LEU A 67 -15.52 -7.30 -13.59
C LEU A 67 -16.17 -5.98 -13.17
N LEU A 68 -16.22 -4.97 -14.06
CA LEU A 68 -16.86 -3.67 -13.81
C LEU A 68 -18.35 -3.83 -13.50
N GLN A 69 -19.08 -4.60 -14.30
CA GLN A 69 -20.51 -4.86 -14.07
C GLN A 69 -20.75 -5.60 -12.75
N THR A 70 -19.87 -6.53 -12.39
CA THR A 70 -20.00 -7.30 -11.15
C THR A 70 -19.71 -6.42 -9.94
N ALA A 71 -18.65 -5.61 -9.98
CA ALA A 71 -18.35 -4.64 -8.93
C ALA A 71 -19.53 -3.67 -8.71
N ASN A 72 -20.11 -3.13 -9.79
CA ASN A 72 -21.29 -2.26 -9.71
C ASN A 72 -22.50 -2.94 -9.08
N ARG A 73 -22.84 -4.18 -9.49
CA ARG A 73 -23.94 -4.95 -8.89
C ARG A 73 -23.71 -5.28 -7.41
N LYS A 74 -22.46 -5.38 -7.00
CA LYS A 74 -22.04 -5.67 -5.62
C LYS A 74 -21.74 -4.43 -4.80
N HIS A 75 -21.92 -3.23 -5.38
CA HIS A 75 -21.58 -1.96 -4.73
C HIS A 75 -20.11 -1.87 -4.27
N LEU A 76 -19.21 -2.58 -4.97
CA LEU A 76 -17.78 -2.55 -4.74
C LEU A 76 -17.12 -1.55 -5.67
N LYS A 77 -16.03 -0.96 -5.20
CA LYS A 77 -15.06 -0.24 -6.02
C LYS A 77 -13.93 -1.16 -6.46
N LEU A 78 -13.17 -0.73 -7.45
CA LEU A 78 -12.05 -1.48 -8.00
C LEU A 78 -10.77 -0.67 -7.96
N VAL A 79 -9.67 -1.37 -7.69
CA VAL A 79 -8.33 -0.95 -8.07
C VAL A 79 -7.82 -2.01 -9.04
N LEU A 80 -7.48 -1.60 -10.26
CA LEU A 80 -7.06 -2.55 -11.29
C LEU A 80 -5.54 -2.71 -11.27
N LEU A 81 -5.05 -3.93 -11.35
CA LEU A 81 -3.62 -4.23 -11.35
C LEU A 81 -3.18 -4.57 -12.77
N TRP A 82 -2.47 -3.65 -13.45
CA TRP A 82 -1.98 -3.93 -14.80
C TRP A 82 -0.82 -4.92 -14.74
N PHE A 83 -1.08 -6.18 -15.08
CA PHE A 83 -0.04 -7.19 -15.24
C PHE A 83 0.45 -7.18 -16.68
N GLY A 84 1.29 -6.17 -16.98
CA GLY A 84 1.87 -5.90 -18.28
C GLY A 84 3.24 -6.55 -18.48
N THR A 85 4.25 -5.72 -18.68
CA THR A 85 5.65 -6.10 -18.87
C THR A 85 6.22 -6.83 -17.66
N TRP A 86 5.92 -6.37 -16.45
CA TRP A 86 6.49 -6.96 -15.23
C TRP A 86 5.42 -7.36 -14.21
N LYS A 87 5.54 -8.60 -13.73
CA LYS A 87 4.83 -9.17 -12.60
C LYS A 87 5.81 -9.98 -11.76
N ASN A 88 6.09 -9.53 -10.53
CA ASN A 88 7.12 -10.11 -9.65
C ASN A 88 8.46 -10.16 -10.40
N SER A 89 8.88 -9.04 -11.00
CA SER A 89 10.05 -8.90 -11.89
C SER A 89 9.98 -9.66 -13.23
N MET A 90 9.13 -10.68 -13.37
CA MET A 90 9.06 -11.55 -14.54
C MET A 90 8.06 -11.06 -15.58
N SER A 91 8.19 -11.49 -16.83
CA SER A 91 7.28 -11.09 -17.93
C SER A 91 6.27 -12.17 -18.31
N CYS A 92 5.69 -12.84 -17.30
CA CYS A 92 4.83 -14.01 -17.51
C CYS A 92 3.44 -13.67 -18.08
N TYR A 93 2.87 -12.50 -17.75
CA TYR A 93 1.54 -12.07 -18.21
C TYR A 93 1.53 -11.24 -19.50
N ALA A 94 2.70 -10.99 -20.10
CA ALA A 94 2.78 -10.46 -21.47
C ALA A 94 2.17 -11.47 -22.48
N PRO A 95 1.58 -11.03 -23.60
CA PRO A 95 0.93 -11.92 -24.55
C PRO A 95 1.91 -12.81 -25.31
N GLY A 96 1.40 -13.91 -25.88
CA GLY A 96 2.22 -14.89 -26.58
C GLY A 96 3.04 -14.31 -27.75
N TRP A 97 2.51 -13.30 -28.45
CA TRP A 97 3.20 -12.63 -29.56
C TRP A 97 4.36 -11.73 -29.09
N VAL A 98 4.34 -11.27 -27.83
CA VAL A 98 5.50 -10.62 -27.19
C VAL A 98 6.48 -11.67 -26.70
N LYS A 99 6.01 -12.66 -25.92
CA LYS A 99 6.86 -13.67 -25.27
C LYS A 99 7.72 -14.48 -26.26
N LYS A 100 7.17 -14.79 -27.44
CA LYS A 100 7.80 -15.67 -28.45
C LYS A 100 8.70 -14.94 -29.45
N ASP A 101 8.52 -13.64 -29.67
CA ASP A 101 9.34 -12.86 -30.61
C ASP A 101 10.46 -12.10 -29.87
N THR A 102 11.46 -12.85 -29.39
CA THR A 102 12.59 -12.30 -28.64
C THR A 102 13.55 -11.45 -29.49
N ARG A 103 13.38 -11.45 -30.83
CA ARG A 103 14.14 -10.57 -31.73
C ARG A 103 13.57 -9.16 -31.71
N ARG A 104 12.23 -9.04 -31.71
CA ARG A 104 11.53 -7.76 -31.58
C ARG A 104 11.48 -7.30 -30.14
N PHE A 105 11.18 -8.21 -29.22
CA PHE A 105 10.98 -7.93 -27.80
C PHE A 105 12.15 -8.45 -26.96
N ALA A 106 13.18 -7.62 -26.84
CA ALA A 106 14.42 -8.01 -26.18
C ALA A 106 14.20 -8.37 -24.70
N ARG A 107 14.87 -9.43 -24.27
CA ARG A 107 14.94 -9.85 -22.87
C ARG A 107 16.11 -9.18 -22.16
N ALA A 108 15.99 -8.99 -20.86
CA ALA A 108 17.11 -8.63 -20.02
C ALA A 108 18.18 -9.73 -20.07
N VAL A 109 19.43 -9.31 -19.88
CA VAL A 109 20.61 -10.19 -19.88
C VAL A 109 21.29 -10.07 -18.53
N ASN A 110 21.65 -11.20 -17.92
CA ASN A 110 22.38 -11.24 -16.65
C ASN A 110 23.90 -11.05 -16.83
N ASP A 111 24.62 -11.01 -15.72
CA ASP A 111 26.08 -10.88 -15.65
C ASP A 111 26.86 -12.00 -16.33
N LYS A 112 26.22 -13.15 -16.58
CA LYS A 112 26.79 -14.30 -17.31
C LYS A 112 26.48 -14.25 -18.82
N GLY A 113 25.83 -13.19 -19.30
CA GLY A 113 25.41 -13.06 -20.69
C GLY A 113 24.19 -13.91 -21.07
N ALA A 114 23.50 -14.51 -20.10
CA ALA A 114 22.30 -15.31 -20.36
C ALA A 114 21.04 -14.43 -20.36
N THR A 115 20.15 -14.71 -21.32
CA THR A 115 18.83 -14.08 -21.41
C THR A 115 17.93 -14.55 -20.27
N MET A 116 17.10 -13.65 -19.76
CA MET A 116 16.20 -13.89 -18.63
C MET A 116 14.74 -13.93 -19.07
N GLU A 117 13.87 -14.50 -18.24
CA GLU A 117 12.40 -14.41 -18.42
C GLU A 117 11.84 -13.03 -17.99
N ILE A 118 12.59 -11.98 -18.30
CA ILE A 118 12.34 -10.58 -17.96
C ILE A 118 12.48 -9.78 -19.26
N LEU A 119 11.49 -8.99 -19.63
CA LEU A 119 11.57 -8.04 -20.74
C LEU A 119 12.50 -6.88 -20.36
N SER A 120 13.40 -6.52 -21.27
CA SER A 120 14.37 -5.43 -21.06
C SER A 120 13.67 -4.07 -21.03
N ALA A 121 13.98 -3.25 -20.02
CA ALA A 121 13.55 -1.85 -19.95
C ALA A 121 14.24 -0.97 -21.01
N PHE A 122 15.30 -1.48 -21.65
CA PHE A 122 16.08 -0.79 -22.68
C PHE A 122 15.55 -1.04 -24.10
N SER A 123 14.46 -1.82 -24.24
CA SER A 123 13.78 -2.08 -25.51
C SER A 123 12.62 -1.11 -25.72
N PRO A 124 12.70 -0.18 -26.70
CA PRO A 124 11.57 0.67 -27.06
C PRO A 124 10.37 -0.15 -27.53
N ALA A 125 10.60 -1.29 -28.20
CA ALA A 125 9.53 -2.16 -28.67
C ALA A 125 8.70 -2.74 -27.52
N ASN A 126 9.34 -3.15 -26.41
CA ASN A 126 8.64 -3.63 -25.22
C ASN A 126 7.74 -2.51 -24.67
N ARG A 127 8.35 -1.34 -24.42
CA ARG A 127 7.66 -0.18 -23.85
C ARG A 127 6.49 0.27 -24.71
N ASP A 128 6.70 0.37 -26.01
CA ASP A 128 5.72 0.92 -26.93
C ASP A 128 4.53 -0.04 -27.12
N ALA A 129 4.76 -1.35 -27.06
CA ALA A 129 3.71 -2.37 -27.09
C ALA A 129 2.87 -2.35 -25.81
N ASP A 130 3.52 -2.35 -24.63
CA ASP A 130 2.83 -2.28 -23.34
C ASP A 130 2.00 -1.00 -23.24
N ARG A 131 2.64 0.16 -23.48
CA ARG A 131 1.99 1.46 -23.46
C ARG A 131 0.75 1.50 -24.36
N LYS A 132 0.80 0.86 -25.53
CA LYS A 132 -0.35 0.83 -26.46
C LYS A 132 -1.52 0.02 -25.87
N ALA A 133 -1.24 -1.15 -25.32
CA ALA A 133 -2.26 -1.99 -24.67
C ALA A 133 -2.85 -1.31 -23.43
N PHE A 134 -1.99 -0.72 -22.59
CA PHE A 134 -2.42 0.04 -21.42
C PHE A 134 -3.29 1.24 -21.81
N VAL A 135 -2.92 2.00 -22.85
CA VAL A 135 -3.76 3.09 -23.36
C VAL A 135 -5.11 2.58 -23.87
N ALA A 136 -5.15 1.45 -24.57
CA ALA A 136 -6.41 0.86 -25.02
C ALA A 136 -7.33 0.48 -23.83
N LEU A 137 -6.76 -0.09 -22.75
CA LEU A 137 -7.48 -0.31 -21.49
C LEU A 137 -8.03 1.01 -20.92
N MET A 138 -7.21 2.06 -20.82
CA MET A 138 -7.63 3.35 -20.26
C MET A 138 -8.74 4.02 -21.09
N GLU A 139 -8.64 3.97 -22.42
CA GLU A 139 -9.67 4.48 -23.32
C GLU A 139 -10.97 3.72 -23.19
N HIS A 140 -10.90 2.39 -23.04
CA HIS A 140 -12.06 1.54 -22.80
C HIS A 140 -12.72 1.87 -21.45
N LEU A 141 -11.94 1.98 -20.38
CA LEU A 141 -12.45 2.38 -19.05
C LEU A 141 -13.17 3.73 -19.10
N ARG A 142 -12.60 4.73 -19.78
CA ARG A 142 -13.25 6.04 -19.94
C ARG A 142 -14.62 5.96 -20.60
N GLN A 143 -14.79 5.04 -21.55
CA GLN A 143 -16.02 4.86 -22.30
C GLN A 143 -17.04 4.00 -21.54
N TYR A 144 -16.57 2.96 -20.86
CA TYR A 144 -17.42 1.90 -20.30
C TYR A 144 -17.75 2.08 -18.82
N ASP A 145 -16.81 2.59 -18.00
CA ASP A 145 -16.97 2.74 -16.56
C ASP A 145 -17.75 4.03 -16.19
N SER A 146 -18.98 4.13 -16.70
CA SER A 146 -19.86 5.28 -16.46
C SER A 146 -20.17 5.54 -14.98
N GLN A 147 -20.07 4.52 -14.12
CA GLN A 147 -20.30 4.62 -12.67
C GLN A 147 -19.04 4.98 -11.87
N ARG A 148 -17.89 5.15 -12.54
CA ARG A 148 -16.59 5.42 -11.90
C ARG A 148 -16.31 4.41 -10.79
N SER A 149 -16.38 3.14 -11.16
CA SER A 149 -16.14 1.99 -10.31
C SER A 149 -14.65 1.85 -10.00
N VAL A 150 -13.79 2.19 -10.96
CA VAL A 150 -12.33 2.13 -10.80
C VAL A 150 -11.82 3.39 -10.09
N LEU A 151 -11.17 3.20 -8.95
CA LEU A 151 -10.58 4.27 -8.12
C LEU A 151 -9.15 4.59 -8.55
N MET A 152 -8.37 3.56 -8.83
CA MET A 152 -6.93 3.64 -9.10
C MET A 152 -6.47 2.50 -9.99
N ILE A 153 -5.28 2.64 -10.55
CA ILE A 153 -4.62 1.59 -11.32
C ILE A 153 -3.19 1.40 -10.85
N GLN A 154 -2.80 0.16 -10.58
CA GLN A 154 -1.39 -0.21 -10.43
C GLN A 154 -0.77 -0.33 -11.82
N VAL A 155 0.37 0.30 -12.06
CA VAL A 155 1.11 0.21 -13.32
C VAL A 155 2.21 -0.83 -13.14
N GLU A 156 2.08 -1.96 -13.83
CA GLU A 156 2.88 -3.17 -13.62
C GLU A 156 2.62 -3.83 -12.24
N ASN A 157 3.43 -4.82 -11.87
CA ASN A 157 3.42 -5.41 -10.55
C ASN A 157 4.82 -5.82 -10.07
N GLU A 158 5.23 -5.33 -8.90
CA GLU A 158 6.52 -5.65 -8.27
C GLU A 158 7.69 -5.58 -9.26
N ILE A 159 7.86 -4.41 -9.88
CA ILE A 159 8.97 -4.16 -10.82
C ILE A 159 10.29 -4.33 -10.07
N GLY A 160 11.22 -5.08 -10.65
CA GLY A 160 12.54 -5.30 -10.05
C GLY A 160 13.47 -6.10 -10.95
N MET A 161 14.75 -6.09 -10.61
CA MET A 161 15.78 -6.90 -11.27
C MET A 161 16.27 -7.98 -10.31
N LEU A 162 16.26 -9.21 -10.81
CA LEU A 162 16.82 -10.41 -10.23
C LEU A 162 17.63 -11.11 -11.31
N GLU A 163 18.69 -11.88 -11.05
CA GLU A 163 19.43 -12.02 -9.78
C GLU A 163 20.65 -11.08 -9.72
N ALA A 164 20.63 -9.99 -10.50
CA ALA A 164 21.68 -8.97 -10.54
C ALA A 164 21.10 -7.59 -10.20
N ALA A 165 21.95 -6.67 -9.72
CA ALA A 165 21.53 -5.30 -9.38
C ALA A 165 21.07 -4.49 -10.60
N ARG A 166 21.54 -4.84 -11.81
CA ARG A 166 21.13 -4.26 -13.08
C ARG A 166 21.25 -5.26 -14.22
N GLU A 167 20.55 -4.96 -15.30
CA GLU A 167 20.72 -5.62 -16.60
C GLU A 167 22.15 -5.39 -17.17
N LYS A 168 22.71 -6.40 -17.82
CA LYS A 168 24.06 -6.43 -18.42
C LYS A 168 23.99 -6.68 -19.94
N SER A 169 22.93 -6.21 -20.59
CA SER A 169 22.83 -6.23 -22.06
C SER A 169 23.70 -5.13 -22.68
N PRO A 170 24.09 -5.24 -23.97
CA PRO A 170 24.88 -4.19 -24.63
C PRO A 170 24.23 -2.81 -24.58
N ALA A 171 22.90 -2.74 -24.63
CA ALA A 171 22.16 -1.48 -24.51
C ALA A 171 22.23 -0.90 -23.09
N ALA A 172 22.09 -1.76 -22.07
CA ALA A 172 22.22 -1.37 -20.67
C ALA A 172 23.64 -0.91 -20.33
N ASP A 173 24.67 -1.67 -20.73
CA ASP A 173 26.07 -1.29 -20.46
C ASP A 173 26.45 0.02 -21.15
N LYS A 174 26.04 0.22 -22.40
CA LYS A 174 26.25 1.50 -23.09
C LYS A 174 25.58 2.67 -22.36
N ALA A 175 24.39 2.48 -21.81
CA ALA A 175 23.69 3.52 -21.04
C ALA A 175 24.33 3.76 -19.66
N PHE A 176 24.90 2.73 -19.04
CA PHE A 176 25.61 2.81 -17.77
C PHE A 176 26.97 3.53 -17.90
N GLU A 177 27.67 3.33 -19.02
CA GLU A 177 28.91 4.03 -19.36
C GLU A 177 28.66 5.48 -19.81
N GLY A 178 27.46 5.77 -20.29
CA GLY A 178 27.03 7.09 -20.71
C GLY A 178 26.73 8.05 -19.56
N GLU A 179 26.50 9.32 -19.90
CA GLU A 179 26.19 10.36 -18.92
C GLU A 179 24.87 10.12 -18.19
N VAL A 180 24.83 10.45 -16.90
CA VAL A 180 23.57 10.48 -16.15
C VAL A 180 22.60 11.49 -16.78
N PRO A 181 21.34 11.13 -17.04
CA PRO A 181 20.40 12.01 -17.73
C PRO A 181 20.24 13.37 -17.06
N ALA A 182 20.26 14.45 -17.85
CA ALA A 182 20.16 15.82 -17.35
C ALA A 182 18.88 16.07 -16.51
N ALA A 183 17.79 15.36 -16.81
CA ALA A 183 16.56 15.41 -16.03
C ALA A 183 16.75 14.90 -14.59
N LEU A 184 17.52 13.82 -14.40
CA LEU A 184 17.85 13.31 -13.06
C LEU A 184 18.72 14.32 -12.32
N ILE A 185 19.79 14.81 -12.95
CA ILE A 185 20.68 15.82 -12.34
C ILE A 185 19.91 17.07 -11.94
N LYS A 186 18.98 17.55 -12.78
CA LYS A 186 18.10 18.68 -12.47
C LYS A 186 17.22 18.39 -11.24
N TYR A 187 16.61 17.22 -11.15
CA TYR A 187 15.81 16.84 -9.99
C TYR A 187 16.67 16.82 -8.72
N LEU A 188 17.83 16.15 -8.76
CA LEU A 188 18.72 16.02 -7.60
C LEU A 188 19.24 17.38 -7.10
N THR A 189 19.66 18.25 -8.02
CA THR A 189 20.13 19.60 -7.66
C THR A 189 19.01 20.46 -7.09
N SER A 190 17.79 20.39 -7.64
CA SER A 190 16.66 21.20 -7.19
C SER A 190 16.11 20.75 -5.83
N ASN A 191 16.27 19.45 -5.50
CA ASN A 191 15.70 18.84 -4.30
C ASN A 191 16.77 18.46 -3.26
N LYS A 192 18.02 18.91 -3.42
CA LYS A 192 19.20 18.42 -2.68
C LYS A 192 19.02 18.30 -1.16
N ASP A 193 18.28 19.22 -0.54
CA ASP A 193 18.10 19.28 0.91
C ASP A 193 16.89 18.49 1.42
N VAL A 194 16.05 17.99 0.52
CA VAL A 194 14.87 17.18 0.83
C VAL A 194 14.92 15.77 0.24
N LEU A 195 16.03 15.40 -0.41
CA LEU A 195 16.34 14.02 -0.81
C LEU A 195 16.30 13.10 0.41
N MET A 196 15.96 11.83 0.19
CA MET A 196 16.08 10.79 1.20
C MET A 196 17.49 10.80 1.78
N PRO A 197 17.67 10.80 3.12
CA PRO A 197 18.99 10.94 3.75
C PRO A 197 20.02 9.95 3.22
N GLU A 198 19.62 8.69 3.10
CA GLU A 198 20.48 7.60 2.65
C GLU A 198 20.95 7.80 1.20
N PHE A 199 20.05 8.29 0.33
CA PHE A 199 20.38 8.61 -1.06
C PHE A 199 21.29 9.85 -1.16
N ARG A 200 20.99 10.88 -0.37
CA ARG A 200 21.78 12.12 -0.31
C ARG A 200 23.20 11.85 0.16
N GLU A 201 23.37 11.03 1.20
CA GLU A 201 24.67 10.64 1.75
C GLU A 201 25.52 9.93 0.70
N ARG A 202 24.92 9.05 -0.11
CA ARG A 202 25.64 8.40 -1.21
C ARG A 202 26.14 9.41 -2.24
N TRP A 203 25.26 10.29 -2.71
CA TRP A 203 25.65 11.32 -3.68
C TRP A 203 26.70 12.29 -3.09
N ALA A 204 26.61 12.58 -1.79
CA ALA A 204 27.60 13.38 -1.07
C ALA A 204 28.98 12.69 -1.02
N ALA A 205 29.03 11.38 -0.77
CA ALA A 205 30.26 10.60 -0.75
C ALA A 205 30.96 10.57 -2.11
N ALA A 206 30.21 10.68 -3.21
CA ALA A 206 30.74 10.88 -4.56
C ALA A 206 31.14 12.33 -4.86
N GLY A 207 30.92 13.27 -3.94
CA GLY A 207 31.26 14.69 -4.07
C GLY A 207 30.17 15.54 -4.73
N PHE A 208 28.90 15.11 -4.67
CA PHE A 208 27.76 15.77 -5.31
C PHE A 208 27.98 16.09 -6.80
N ARG A 209 28.65 15.19 -7.52
CA ARG A 209 28.99 15.40 -8.93
C ARG A 209 27.71 15.48 -9.75
N THR A 210 27.68 16.40 -10.71
CA THR A 210 26.52 16.66 -11.59
C THR A 210 26.79 16.33 -13.05
N VAL A 211 28.00 15.88 -13.36
CA VAL A 211 28.47 15.56 -14.71
C VAL A 211 29.26 14.25 -14.65
N GLY A 212 29.06 13.40 -15.65
CA GLY A 212 29.73 12.11 -15.78
C GLY A 212 28.74 10.95 -15.85
N ASN A 213 29.31 9.75 -15.93
CA ASN A 213 28.53 8.51 -15.91
C ASN A 213 28.05 8.15 -14.49
N TRP A 214 27.29 7.06 -14.38
CA TRP A 214 26.66 6.64 -13.13
C TRP A 214 27.66 6.41 -12.00
N GLU A 215 28.82 5.79 -12.29
CA GLU A 215 29.87 5.61 -11.29
C GLU A 215 30.56 6.92 -10.88
N THR A 216 30.71 7.87 -11.81
CA THR A 216 31.27 9.19 -11.50
C THR A 216 30.34 9.99 -10.61
N VAL A 217 29.03 9.90 -10.86
CA VAL A 217 28.01 10.67 -10.15
C VAL A 217 27.65 10.06 -8.79
N PHE A 218 27.54 8.74 -8.69
CA PHE A 218 27.04 8.04 -7.50
C PHE A 218 28.07 7.13 -6.81
N GLY A 219 29.31 7.08 -7.31
CA GLY A 219 30.35 6.17 -6.83
C GLY A 219 30.23 4.76 -7.44
N LYS A 220 31.23 3.91 -7.23
CA LYS A 220 31.23 2.52 -7.70
C LYS A 220 30.51 1.59 -6.72
N GLY A 221 29.82 0.57 -7.23
CA GLY A 221 29.24 -0.50 -6.41
C GLY A 221 27.80 -0.87 -6.79
N LEU A 222 27.28 -1.91 -6.14
CA LEU A 222 25.98 -2.50 -6.49
C LEU A 222 24.80 -1.53 -6.30
N ASP A 223 24.86 -0.61 -5.34
CA ASP A 223 23.75 0.35 -5.21
C ASP A 223 23.79 1.42 -6.33
N THR A 224 24.92 1.62 -7.02
CA THR A 224 24.96 2.47 -8.22
C THR A 224 24.38 1.73 -9.42
N ASP A 225 24.65 0.42 -9.52
CA ASP A 225 23.96 -0.46 -10.47
C ASP A 225 22.44 -0.41 -10.22
N GLU A 226 22.00 -0.47 -8.95
CA GLU A 226 20.58 -0.36 -8.58
C GLU A 226 19.98 1.01 -8.92
N ILE A 227 20.66 2.12 -8.61
CA ILE A 227 20.21 3.48 -8.96
C ILE A 227 20.02 3.63 -10.47
N PHE A 228 20.97 3.10 -11.26
CA PHE A 228 20.87 3.06 -12.71
C PHE A 228 19.65 2.27 -13.18
N GLN A 229 19.49 1.04 -12.69
CA GLN A 229 18.38 0.18 -13.09
C GLN A 229 17.02 0.80 -12.68
N ALA A 230 16.95 1.41 -11.50
CA ALA A 230 15.74 2.05 -10.97
C ALA A 230 15.30 3.20 -11.87
N TRP A 231 16.24 3.99 -12.37
CA TRP A 231 15.93 5.09 -13.30
C TRP A 231 15.25 4.57 -14.57
N HIS A 232 15.77 3.47 -15.13
CA HIS A 232 15.23 2.92 -16.37
C HIS A 232 13.89 2.21 -16.18
N TYR A 233 13.70 1.50 -15.08
CA TYR A 233 12.38 0.93 -14.72
C TYR A 233 11.34 2.01 -14.43
N ALA A 234 11.70 3.01 -13.62
CA ALA A 234 10.81 4.11 -13.30
C ALA A 234 10.43 4.90 -14.56
N LYS A 235 11.38 5.18 -15.45
CA LYS A 235 11.09 5.86 -16.72
C LYS A 235 10.12 5.05 -17.60
N TYR A 236 10.30 3.73 -17.68
CA TYR A 236 9.42 2.85 -18.44
C TYR A 236 7.99 2.90 -17.90
N ALA A 237 7.81 2.66 -16.59
CA ALA A 237 6.49 2.71 -15.95
C ALA A 237 5.89 4.13 -16.01
N GLY A 238 6.71 5.16 -15.84
CA GLY A 238 6.33 6.56 -15.97
C GLY A 238 5.82 6.93 -17.37
N ASP A 239 6.45 6.42 -18.43
CA ASP A 239 6.01 6.61 -19.82
C ASP A 239 4.63 5.96 -20.05
N ILE A 240 4.37 4.76 -19.48
CA ILE A 240 3.08 4.07 -19.53
C ILE A 240 2.01 4.87 -18.77
N ALA A 241 2.30 5.23 -17.52
CA ALA A 241 1.39 6.00 -16.67
C ALA A 241 1.02 7.35 -17.29
N ALA A 242 2.01 8.08 -17.82
CA ALA A 242 1.77 9.36 -18.48
C ALA A 242 0.89 9.23 -19.72
N ALA A 243 1.04 8.15 -20.50
CA ALA A 243 0.18 7.89 -21.65
C ALA A 243 -1.24 7.48 -21.22
N GLY A 244 -1.36 6.60 -20.23
CA GLY A 244 -2.65 6.18 -19.71
C GLY A 244 -3.44 7.34 -19.09
N LYS A 245 -2.80 8.22 -18.32
CA LYS A 245 -3.44 9.42 -17.75
C LYS A 245 -3.95 10.40 -18.81
N LYS A 246 -3.29 10.48 -19.98
CA LYS A 246 -3.80 11.28 -21.12
C LYS A 246 -5.10 10.70 -21.68
N ALA A 247 -5.24 9.37 -21.68
CA ALA A 247 -6.46 8.70 -22.12
C ALA A 247 -7.57 8.77 -21.06
N TYR A 248 -7.25 8.52 -19.79
CA TYR A 248 -8.17 8.65 -18.66
C TYR A 248 -7.40 8.94 -17.36
N PRO A 249 -7.56 10.12 -16.72
CA PRO A 249 -6.67 10.58 -15.66
C PRO A 249 -7.00 10.00 -14.28
N LEU A 250 -7.07 8.67 -14.18
CA LEU A 250 -7.17 7.98 -12.88
C LEU A 250 -5.85 8.11 -12.10
N PRO A 251 -5.88 8.11 -10.76
CA PRO A 251 -4.68 7.94 -9.97
C PRO A 251 -3.99 6.60 -10.26
N MET A 252 -2.66 6.63 -10.30
CA MET A 252 -1.82 5.49 -10.63
C MET A 252 -0.72 5.32 -9.60
N PHE A 253 -0.40 4.08 -9.27
CA PHE A 253 0.67 3.74 -8.33
C PHE A 253 1.53 2.60 -8.85
N VAL A 254 2.67 2.39 -8.22
CA VAL A 254 3.50 1.19 -8.39
C VAL A 254 3.72 0.54 -7.04
N ASN A 255 3.71 -0.78 -6.99
CA ASN A 255 3.96 -1.56 -5.78
C ASN A 255 5.40 -2.11 -5.72
N ALA A 256 5.85 -2.42 -4.52
CA ALA A 256 7.23 -2.77 -4.22
C ALA A 256 7.32 -4.08 -3.44
N ALA A 257 7.95 -5.07 -4.07
CA ALA A 257 8.47 -6.25 -3.40
C ALA A 257 9.56 -5.84 -2.39
N LEU A 258 9.21 -5.80 -1.11
CA LEU A 258 10.14 -5.35 -0.06
C LEU A 258 11.28 -6.35 0.15
N ASN A 259 12.50 -5.82 0.29
CA ASN A 259 13.68 -6.62 0.58
C ASN A 259 13.71 -7.11 2.04
N HIS A 260 14.44 -8.20 2.29
CA HIS A 260 14.81 -8.59 3.66
C HIS A 260 15.96 -7.72 4.19
N ARG A 261 16.36 -7.92 5.45
CA ARG A 261 17.54 -7.22 6.00
C ARG A 261 18.82 -7.80 5.43
N ASN A 262 19.84 -6.95 5.25
CA ASN A 262 21.22 -7.34 4.96
C ASN A 262 21.37 -8.15 3.65
N VAL A 263 20.51 -7.90 2.67
CA VAL A 263 20.63 -8.44 1.31
C VAL A 263 21.17 -7.36 0.37
N LEU A 264 22.00 -7.76 -0.57
CA LEU A 264 22.61 -6.86 -1.56
C LEU A 264 21.71 -6.71 -2.79
N PRO A 265 21.76 -5.57 -3.51
CA PRO A 265 21.05 -5.43 -4.78
C PRO A 265 21.33 -6.61 -5.73
N GLY A 266 20.27 -7.16 -6.32
CA GLY A 266 20.28 -8.41 -7.09
C GLY A 266 19.88 -9.67 -6.30
N GLN A 267 19.97 -9.64 -4.95
CA GLN A 267 19.48 -10.73 -4.08
C GLN A 267 18.01 -10.55 -3.64
N TYR A 268 17.39 -9.47 -4.10
CA TYR A 268 15.97 -9.13 -3.99
C TYR A 268 15.56 -8.47 -5.31
N PRO A 269 14.26 -8.24 -5.57
CA PRO A 269 13.78 -7.43 -6.70
C PRO A 269 14.31 -5.99 -6.66
N SER A 270 15.58 -5.84 -7.01
CA SER A 270 16.33 -4.59 -6.88
C SER A 270 15.81 -3.58 -7.88
N ALA A 271 16.00 -2.29 -7.58
CA ALA A 271 15.54 -1.20 -8.42
C ALA A 271 14.02 -1.01 -8.55
N GLY A 272 13.21 -1.83 -7.87
CA GLY A 272 11.79 -1.54 -7.64
C GLY A 272 11.59 -0.23 -6.87
N PRO A 273 10.33 0.19 -6.61
CA PRO A 273 10.00 1.46 -5.95
C PRO A 273 10.29 1.47 -4.43
N LEU A 274 11.49 1.03 -4.07
CA LEU A 274 12.00 0.86 -2.71
C LEU A 274 12.48 2.19 -2.12
N PRO A 275 12.48 2.32 -0.77
CA PRO A 275 12.81 3.58 -0.11
C PRO A 275 14.18 4.16 -0.46
N GLN A 276 15.21 3.32 -0.60
CA GLN A 276 16.57 3.78 -0.89
C GLN A 276 16.75 4.37 -2.32
N VAL A 277 15.84 4.06 -3.24
CA VAL A 277 15.80 4.60 -4.61
C VAL A 277 14.53 5.42 -4.88
N MET A 278 13.81 5.82 -3.83
CA MET A 278 12.56 6.58 -3.93
C MET A 278 12.72 7.88 -4.73
N ASP A 279 13.83 8.61 -4.54
CA ASP A 279 14.10 9.84 -5.29
C ASP A 279 14.30 9.60 -6.79
N ILE A 280 14.85 8.44 -7.16
CA ILE A 280 14.98 8.04 -8.57
C ILE A 280 13.61 7.82 -9.19
N TRP A 281 12.72 7.11 -8.49
CA TRP A 281 11.34 6.88 -8.93
C TRP A 281 10.56 8.19 -9.06
N LYS A 282 10.64 9.08 -8.05
CA LYS A 282 9.99 10.41 -8.10
C LYS A 282 10.51 11.28 -9.24
N ALA A 283 11.80 11.19 -9.57
CA ALA A 283 12.40 11.95 -10.66
C ALA A 283 12.01 11.42 -12.05
N ALA A 284 12.02 10.09 -12.22
CA ALA A 284 11.84 9.44 -13.51
C ALA A 284 10.37 9.21 -13.89
N ALA A 285 9.49 9.08 -12.89
CA ALA A 285 8.09 8.71 -13.07
C ALA A 285 7.12 9.72 -12.42
N PRO A 286 7.17 11.03 -12.75
CA PRO A 286 6.30 12.04 -12.11
C PRO A 286 4.80 11.86 -12.39
N ALA A 287 4.42 10.98 -13.33
CA ALA A 287 3.04 10.60 -13.60
C ALA A 287 2.52 9.47 -12.69
N ILE A 288 3.38 8.87 -11.87
CA ILE A 288 2.98 7.94 -10.81
C ILE A 288 2.69 8.74 -9.54
N ASP A 289 1.50 8.58 -8.98
CA ASP A 289 1.05 9.37 -7.83
C ASP A 289 1.61 8.83 -6.51
N LEU A 290 1.79 7.50 -6.40
CA LEU A 290 2.18 6.82 -5.16
C LEU A 290 3.20 5.70 -5.42
N LEU A 291 4.13 5.54 -4.49
CA LEU A 291 4.94 4.33 -4.33
C LEU A 291 4.39 3.53 -3.14
N SER A 292 4.10 2.25 -3.34
CA SER A 292 3.38 1.43 -2.36
C SER A 292 4.19 0.20 -1.93
N PRO A 293 4.26 -0.11 -0.61
CA PRO A 293 4.91 -1.31 -0.10
C PRO A 293 4.02 -2.55 -0.11
N ASP A 294 4.61 -3.71 -0.44
CA ASP A 294 3.99 -5.03 -0.29
C ASP A 294 4.57 -5.77 0.92
N PHE A 295 3.72 -6.05 1.91
CA PHE A 295 4.18 -6.53 3.22
C PHE A 295 4.16 -8.06 3.35
N TYR A 296 5.34 -8.65 3.15
CA TYR A 296 5.62 -10.07 3.45
C TYR A 296 6.73 -10.27 4.49
N ASN A 297 7.23 -9.17 5.08
CA ASN A 297 8.23 -9.19 6.14
C ASN A 297 7.63 -8.58 7.44
N PRO A 298 8.19 -8.90 8.62
CA PRO A 298 7.59 -8.49 9.90
C PRO A 298 7.80 -7.01 10.26
N ARG A 299 8.49 -6.20 9.43
CA ARG A 299 8.88 -4.82 9.77
C ARG A 299 7.82 -3.78 9.37
N PHE A 300 6.57 -4.00 9.78
CA PHE A 300 5.44 -3.18 9.35
C PHE A 300 5.62 -1.67 9.60
N ARG A 301 5.92 -1.27 10.85
CA ARG A 301 6.14 0.14 11.22
C ARG A 301 7.30 0.76 10.44
N TYR A 302 8.43 0.07 10.43
CA TYR A 302 9.66 0.55 9.77
C TYR A 302 9.44 0.88 8.29
N TYR A 303 8.85 -0.02 7.50
CA TYR A 303 8.61 0.29 6.09
C TYR A 303 7.53 1.35 5.93
N SER A 304 6.46 1.34 6.73
CA SER A 304 5.45 2.40 6.68
C SER A 304 6.06 3.79 6.92
N ASP A 305 6.95 3.94 7.90
CA ASP A 305 7.71 5.17 8.17
C ASP A 305 8.57 5.62 6.98
N LEU A 306 9.16 4.67 6.25
CA LEU A 306 9.95 4.96 5.05
C LEU A 306 9.06 5.41 3.89
N TYR A 307 7.91 4.77 3.70
CA TYR A 307 7.02 5.03 2.56
C TYR A 307 6.19 6.31 2.71
N ILE A 308 6.13 6.94 3.89
CA ILE A 308 5.51 8.28 4.01
C ILE A 308 6.46 9.44 3.70
N ARG A 309 7.77 9.16 3.51
CA ARG A 309 8.78 10.21 3.31
C ARG A 309 8.57 10.95 1.99
N GLY A 310 8.97 12.23 1.98
CA GLY A 310 8.87 13.11 0.82
C GLY A 310 7.44 13.24 0.30
N ASN A 311 6.47 13.32 1.21
CA ASN A 311 5.04 13.50 0.94
C ASN A 311 4.37 12.38 0.12
N ASN A 312 4.92 11.16 0.17
CA ASN A 312 4.26 9.99 -0.42
C ASN A 312 3.12 9.54 0.50
N THR A 313 1.92 9.35 -0.04
CA THR A 313 0.78 8.88 0.77
C THR A 313 0.88 7.38 0.92
N LEU A 314 0.75 6.87 2.15
CA LEU A 314 0.80 5.43 2.38
C LEU A 314 -0.44 4.77 1.79
N PHE A 315 -0.24 3.84 0.87
CA PHE A 315 -1.25 2.89 0.42
C PHE A 315 -0.64 1.50 0.52
N ILE A 316 -1.34 0.59 1.19
CA ILE A 316 -0.93 -0.80 1.40
C ILE A 316 -1.79 -1.67 0.47
N PRO A 317 -1.38 -1.83 -0.82
CA PRO A 317 -2.11 -2.64 -1.79
C PRO A 317 -2.04 -4.13 -1.45
N GLU A 318 -0.93 -4.54 -0.84
CA GLU A 318 -0.64 -5.95 -0.60
C GLU A 318 -0.05 -6.14 0.80
N ILE A 319 -0.62 -7.09 1.54
CA ILE A 319 -0.05 -7.63 2.77
C ILE A 319 -0.46 -9.08 2.91
N TRP A 320 0.43 -9.93 3.43
CA TRP A 320 0.06 -11.31 3.71
C TRP A 320 -1.15 -11.36 4.67
N MET A 321 -2.20 -12.05 4.23
CA MET A 321 -3.39 -12.34 5.04
C MET A 321 -3.00 -13.08 6.33
N HIS A 322 -3.07 -12.36 7.45
CA HIS A 322 -2.61 -12.85 8.74
C HIS A 322 -3.53 -12.34 9.88
N PRO A 323 -3.68 -13.08 11.00
CA PRO A 323 -4.57 -12.67 12.10
C PRO A 323 -4.29 -11.29 12.71
N ASP A 324 -3.09 -10.73 12.53
CA ASP A 324 -2.74 -9.38 13.01
C ASP A 324 -3.22 -8.24 12.09
N ASN A 325 -3.67 -8.54 10.86
CA ASN A 325 -3.99 -7.53 9.86
C ASN A 325 -5.05 -6.53 10.35
N GLY A 326 -6.05 -6.99 11.10
CA GLY A 326 -7.06 -6.10 11.67
C GLY A 326 -6.49 -5.06 12.64
N ALA A 327 -5.48 -5.42 13.46
CA ALA A 327 -4.81 -4.46 14.34
C ALA A 327 -3.95 -3.47 13.55
N LYS A 328 -3.21 -3.99 12.55
CA LYS A 328 -2.41 -3.17 11.62
C LYS A 328 -3.25 -2.20 10.82
N ALA A 329 -4.49 -2.55 10.43
CA ALA A 329 -5.40 -1.65 9.73
C ALA A 329 -5.76 -0.42 10.58
N PHE A 330 -6.11 -0.60 11.87
CA PHE A 330 -6.34 0.56 12.76
C PHE A 330 -5.11 1.45 12.89
N TYR A 331 -3.92 0.85 12.98
CA TYR A 331 -2.67 1.62 13.04
C TYR A 331 -2.38 2.35 11.71
N ALA A 332 -2.53 1.67 10.57
CA ALA A 332 -2.31 2.26 9.25
C ALA A 332 -3.22 3.46 8.99
N PHE A 333 -4.51 3.33 9.27
CA PHE A 333 -5.48 4.40 9.08
C PHE A 333 -5.38 5.49 10.14
N GLY A 334 -5.08 5.13 11.39
CA GLY A 334 -5.01 6.08 12.49
C GLY A 334 -3.73 6.92 12.52
N HIS A 335 -2.57 6.28 12.33
CA HIS A 335 -1.25 6.90 12.50
C HIS A 335 -0.70 7.46 11.19
N TYR A 336 -0.78 6.68 10.11
CA TYR A 336 -0.24 7.07 8.81
C TYR A 336 -1.28 7.74 7.90
N HIS A 337 -2.55 7.78 8.34
CA HIS A 337 -3.68 8.21 7.51
C HIS A 337 -3.68 7.52 6.14
N ALA A 338 -3.41 6.21 6.15
CA ALA A 338 -3.25 5.43 4.93
C ALA A 338 -4.48 5.54 4.02
N LEU A 339 -4.25 5.61 2.71
CA LEU A 339 -5.29 5.64 1.69
C LEU A 339 -6.10 4.35 1.66
N GLY A 340 -5.45 3.24 1.99
CA GLY A 340 -6.01 1.90 1.88
C GLY A 340 -5.14 0.84 2.53
N PHE A 341 -5.80 -0.26 2.85
CA PHE A 341 -5.20 -1.48 3.37
C PHE A 341 -5.86 -2.67 2.67
N SER A 342 -5.08 -3.59 2.10
CA SER A 342 -5.60 -4.67 1.30
C SER A 342 -4.78 -5.96 1.48
N PRO A 343 -5.30 -6.97 2.20
CA PRO A 343 -4.63 -8.28 2.27
C PRO A 343 -4.71 -9.04 0.94
N PHE A 344 -3.63 -9.74 0.62
CA PHE A 344 -3.49 -10.55 -0.58
C PHE A 344 -4.26 -11.88 -0.51
N SER A 345 -4.77 -12.33 -1.66
CA SER A 345 -5.51 -13.59 -1.80
C SER A 345 -6.71 -13.66 -0.84
N ILE A 346 -7.43 -12.54 -0.71
CA ILE A 346 -8.47 -12.34 0.31
C ILE A 346 -9.61 -13.35 0.18
N GLU A 347 -9.90 -13.83 -1.01
CA GLU A 347 -10.93 -14.81 -1.32
C GLU A 347 -10.61 -16.23 -0.85
N SER A 348 -9.33 -16.50 -0.56
CA SER A 348 -8.83 -17.84 -0.21
C SER A 348 -9.25 -18.29 1.21
N THR A 349 -9.67 -17.37 2.09
CA THR A 349 -10.16 -17.74 3.41
C THR A 349 -11.42 -18.63 3.33
N ASN A 350 -11.47 -19.64 4.19
CA ASN A 350 -12.67 -20.46 4.41
C ASN A 350 -13.56 -19.92 5.54
N SER A 351 -13.12 -18.88 6.24
CA SER A 351 -13.71 -18.43 7.51
C SER A 351 -13.94 -16.92 7.54
N ALA A 352 -14.40 -16.36 6.42
CA ALA A 352 -14.59 -14.92 6.17
C ALA A 352 -15.13 -14.12 7.37
N GLY A 353 -16.22 -14.57 8.01
CA GLY A 353 -16.83 -13.85 9.15
C GLY A 353 -16.03 -13.89 10.45
N SER A 354 -14.98 -14.72 10.52
CA SER A 354 -14.10 -14.84 11.69
C SER A 354 -12.76 -14.10 11.52
N GLU A 355 -12.42 -13.70 10.30
CA GLU A 355 -11.16 -13.04 9.98
C GLU A 355 -11.02 -11.72 10.72
N SER A 356 -9.82 -11.44 11.23
CA SER A 356 -9.55 -10.21 11.98
C SER A 356 -9.73 -8.98 11.11
N ILE A 357 -9.33 -9.05 9.84
CA ILE A 357 -9.50 -7.94 8.90
C ILE A 357 -10.98 -7.61 8.68
N GLY A 358 -11.84 -8.60 8.46
CA GLY A 358 -13.28 -8.38 8.27
C GLY A 358 -13.94 -7.77 9.52
N LYS A 359 -13.57 -8.24 10.71
CA LYS A 359 -14.01 -7.64 11.99
C LYS A 359 -13.52 -6.20 12.17
N SER A 360 -12.30 -5.90 11.73
CA SER A 360 -11.76 -4.55 11.76
C SER A 360 -12.48 -3.62 10.78
N TYR A 361 -12.77 -4.08 9.55
CA TYR A 361 -13.50 -3.33 8.54
C TYR A 361 -14.93 -3.04 8.97
N ALA A 362 -15.60 -3.98 9.61
CA ALA A 362 -16.93 -3.74 10.20
C ALA A 362 -16.94 -2.56 11.19
N VAL A 363 -15.83 -2.30 11.88
CA VAL A 363 -15.68 -1.16 12.79
C VAL A 363 -15.22 0.09 12.04
N LEU A 364 -14.22 -0.03 11.16
CA LEU A 364 -13.65 1.08 10.40
C LEU A 364 -14.67 1.72 9.43
N GLU A 365 -15.51 0.92 8.77
CA GLU A 365 -16.61 1.38 7.91
C GLU A 365 -17.51 2.38 8.65
N GLN A 366 -17.82 2.11 9.92
CA GLN A 366 -18.64 2.99 10.75
C GLN A 366 -17.95 4.33 11.06
N LEU A 367 -16.61 4.34 11.09
CA LEU A 367 -15.80 5.52 11.41
C LEU A 367 -15.53 6.39 10.19
N VAL A 368 -15.66 5.88 8.96
CA VAL A 368 -15.38 6.66 7.74
C VAL A 368 -16.09 8.03 7.73
N PRO A 369 -17.41 8.15 8.01
CA PRO A 369 -18.07 9.46 8.04
C PRO A 369 -17.58 10.38 9.17
N VAL A 370 -17.10 9.80 10.27
CA VAL A 370 -16.54 10.55 11.42
C VAL A 370 -15.17 11.10 11.06
N LEU A 371 -14.31 10.27 10.47
CA LEU A 371 -12.97 10.64 10.02
C LEU A 371 -13.03 11.70 8.90
N ALA A 372 -14.00 11.63 8.00
CA ALA A 372 -14.20 12.64 6.96
C ALA A 372 -14.53 14.04 7.52
N ALA A 373 -15.07 14.13 8.74
CA ALA A 373 -15.44 15.37 9.40
C ALA A 373 -14.39 15.89 10.39
N ILE A 374 -13.29 15.16 10.61
CA ILE A 374 -12.29 15.44 11.63
C ILE A 374 -10.92 15.61 10.97
N PRO A 375 -10.16 16.68 11.32
CA PRO A 375 -8.82 16.86 10.78
C PRO A 375 -7.87 15.76 11.26
N ASN A 376 -6.88 15.43 10.43
CA ASN A 376 -5.94 14.33 10.70
C ASN A 376 -5.17 14.48 12.01
N ASP A 377 -4.85 15.70 12.45
CA ASP A 377 -4.17 15.97 13.73
C ASP A 377 -5.02 15.63 14.97
N ARG A 378 -6.30 15.29 14.76
CA ARG A 378 -7.24 14.77 15.76
C ARG A 378 -7.55 13.29 15.55
N VAL A 379 -6.73 12.58 14.78
CA VAL A 379 -6.73 11.12 14.67
C VAL A 379 -5.33 10.58 14.96
N GLU A 380 -5.24 9.50 15.73
CA GLU A 380 -3.98 8.79 15.99
C GLU A 380 -4.22 7.28 16.01
N GLY A 381 -3.21 6.50 15.62
CA GLY A 381 -3.22 5.05 15.64
C GLY A 381 -2.09 4.51 16.52
N ILE A 382 -2.37 3.49 17.33
CA ILE A 382 -1.34 2.81 18.14
C ILE A 382 -1.41 1.32 17.86
N LEU A 383 -0.26 0.75 17.45
CA LEU A 383 -0.05 -0.68 17.35
C LEU A 383 0.70 -1.16 18.59
N LEU A 384 0.25 -2.27 19.17
CA LEU A 384 0.74 -2.81 20.43
C LEU A 384 1.08 -4.30 20.24
N ASP A 385 2.21 -4.72 20.80
CA ASP A 385 2.70 -6.09 20.72
C ASP A 385 3.65 -6.38 21.90
N THR A 386 4.36 -7.52 21.90
CA THR A 386 5.32 -7.83 22.97
C THR A 386 6.50 -6.85 23.03
N ALA A 387 6.92 -6.27 21.91
CA ALA A 387 8.01 -5.29 21.85
C ALA A 387 7.53 -3.88 22.23
N THR A 388 6.33 -3.49 21.78
CA THR A 388 5.67 -2.22 22.10
C THR A 388 4.45 -2.48 22.99
N LYS A 389 4.71 -2.76 24.28
CA LYS A 389 3.65 -3.09 25.24
C LYS A 389 2.82 -1.88 25.65
N LYS A 390 3.41 -0.68 25.61
CA LYS A 390 2.86 0.56 26.14
C LYS A 390 3.37 1.74 25.31
N GLN A 391 2.50 2.73 25.07
CA GLN A 391 2.84 4.00 24.43
C GLN A 391 2.05 5.13 25.07
N SER A 392 2.76 6.20 25.45
CA SER A 392 2.11 7.44 25.94
C SER A 392 1.75 8.30 24.74
N VAL A 393 0.52 8.81 24.71
CA VAL A 393 0.04 9.73 23.69
C VAL A 393 -0.42 11.02 24.35
N HIS A 394 -0.11 12.14 23.72
CA HIS A 394 -0.64 13.44 24.12
C HIS A 394 -1.58 13.92 23.03
N PHE A 395 -2.86 14.05 23.36
CA PHE A 395 -3.89 14.28 22.39
C PHE A 395 -4.97 15.19 22.95
N GLY A 396 -5.21 16.33 22.30
CA GLY A 396 -6.23 17.27 22.76
C GLY A 396 -5.94 17.96 24.09
N GLY A 397 -4.68 18.03 24.51
CA GLY A 397 -4.29 18.53 25.83
C GLY A 397 -4.36 17.48 26.95
N ASN A 398 -4.86 16.27 26.66
CA ASN A 398 -4.87 15.16 27.60
C ASN A 398 -3.71 14.19 27.30
N THR A 399 -3.02 13.74 28.34
CA THR A 399 -2.04 12.65 28.24
C THR A 399 -2.73 11.34 28.57
N MET A 400 -2.51 10.31 27.76
CA MET A 400 -3.10 8.98 27.97
C MET A 400 -2.02 7.91 27.81
N GLN A 401 -2.05 6.90 28.66
CA GLN A 401 -1.17 5.75 28.54
C GLN A 401 -1.92 4.61 27.86
N VAL A 402 -1.60 4.35 26.59
CA VAL A 402 -2.13 3.23 25.82
C VAL A 402 -1.27 2.00 26.11
N ASN A 403 -1.90 0.90 26.46
CA ASN A 403 -1.23 -0.35 26.82
C ASN A 403 -1.88 -1.51 26.08
N HIS A 404 -1.09 -2.55 25.79
CA HIS A 404 -1.64 -3.82 25.37
C HIS A 404 -2.48 -4.45 26.49
N ASP A 405 -3.59 -5.09 26.14
CA ASP A 405 -4.51 -5.72 27.10
C ASP A 405 -3.83 -6.73 28.04
N TYR A 406 -2.85 -7.46 27.52
CA TYR A 406 -2.08 -8.45 28.30
C TYR A 406 -1.07 -7.82 29.26
N THR A 407 -1.01 -6.49 29.38
CA THR A 407 -0.23 -5.83 30.44
C THR A 407 -0.96 -5.81 31.79
N LEU A 408 -2.26 -6.11 31.82
CA LEU A 408 -3.04 -6.18 33.06
C LEU A 408 -2.59 -7.40 33.88
N ASN A 409 -2.41 -7.21 35.19
CA ASN A 409 -1.87 -8.24 36.09
C ASN A 409 -2.80 -9.45 36.29
N TRP A 410 -4.08 -9.35 35.90
CA TRP A 410 -5.03 -10.48 35.90
C TRP A 410 -5.14 -11.18 34.53
N SER A 411 -4.47 -10.69 33.48
CA SER A 411 -4.43 -11.36 32.18
C SER A 411 -3.52 -12.58 32.28
N ARG A 412 -4.07 -13.78 32.11
CA ARG A 412 -3.31 -15.05 32.18
C ARG A 412 -2.25 -15.13 31.08
N GLU A 413 -2.48 -14.41 30.00
CA GLU A 413 -1.68 -14.35 28.78
C GLU A 413 -0.47 -13.40 28.91
N ALA A 414 -0.33 -12.67 30.02
CA ALA A 414 0.77 -11.73 30.25
C ALA A 414 2.16 -12.38 30.20
N SER A 415 2.25 -13.68 30.47
CA SER A 415 3.49 -14.48 30.42
C SER A 415 3.81 -15.06 29.04
N LEU A 416 2.90 -14.93 28.06
CA LEU A 416 3.14 -15.46 26.71
C LEU A 416 4.31 -14.72 26.05
N PRO A 417 5.20 -15.44 25.34
CA PRO A 417 6.35 -14.82 24.67
C PRO A 417 5.94 -13.94 23.50
N ASN A 418 4.84 -14.29 22.82
CA ASN A 418 4.33 -13.56 21.66
C ASN A 418 2.86 -13.22 21.88
N TRP A 419 2.56 -11.93 22.04
CA TRP A 419 1.19 -11.45 22.13
C TRP A 419 0.62 -11.27 20.72
N PRO A 420 -0.67 -11.59 20.50
CA PRO A 420 -1.39 -11.10 19.33
C PRO A 420 -1.26 -9.57 19.28
N GLU A 421 -1.15 -9.00 18.08
CA GLU A 421 -1.10 -7.54 17.97
C GLU A 421 -2.44 -6.91 18.40
N GLY A 422 -2.35 -5.85 19.21
CA GLY A 422 -3.45 -4.96 19.56
C GLY A 422 -3.35 -3.68 18.73
N GLY A 423 -4.50 -3.14 18.31
CA GLY A 423 -4.55 -1.93 17.49
C GLY A 423 -5.66 -1.02 17.98
N VAL A 424 -5.37 0.27 18.15
CA VAL A 424 -6.37 1.28 18.52
C VAL A 424 -6.25 2.51 17.64
N MET A 425 -7.39 2.99 17.16
CA MET A 425 -7.57 4.32 16.61
C MET A 425 -8.22 5.21 17.66
N ILE A 426 -7.60 6.36 17.89
CA ILE A 426 -8.02 7.39 18.82
C ILE A 426 -8.47 8.58 17.99
N VAL A 427 -9.71 9.02 18.19
CA VAL A 427 -10.28 10.17 17.47
C VAL A 427 -10.78 11.19 18.48
N GLN A 428 -10.27 12.41 18.44
CA GLN A 428 -10.72 13.48 19.32
C GLN A 428 -11.96 14.15 18.73
N LEU A 429 -13.10 14.08 19.43
CA LEU A 429 -14.36 14.72 19.05
C LEU A 429 -14.47 16.14 19.60
N ASP A 430 -14.00 16.35 20.83
CA ASP A 430 -13.90 17.66 21.52
C ASP A 430 -12.69 17.64 22.47
N LYS A 431 -12.41 18.74 23.19
CA LYS A 431 -11.30 18.87 24.14
C LYS A 431 -11.17 17.66 25.07
N ASP A 432 -12.28 17.25 25.66
CA ASP A 432 -12.34 16.15 26.62
C ASP A 432 -13.20 14.98 26.13
N GLU A 433 -13.48 14.88 24.82
CA GLU A 433 -14.33 13.83 24.26
C GLU A 433 -13.61 13.08 23.13
N TYR A 434 -13.60 11.76 23.23
CA TYR A 434 -12.81 10.87 22.39
C TYR A 434 -13.63 9.66 21.92
N ILE A 435 -13.29 9.16 20.75
CA ILE A 435 -13.61 7.79 20.31
C ILE A 435 -12.34 6.95 20.42
N PHE A 436 -12.51 5.76 20.96
CA PHE A 436 -11.49 4.71 20.96
C PHE A 436 -12.07 3.49 20.27
N ALA A 437 -11.44 3.07 19.17
CA ALA A 437 -11.90 1.97 18.35
C ALA A 437 -10.76 1.00 18.03
N GLY A 438 -11.01 -0.30 18.11
CA GLY A 438 -9.98 -1.29 17.85
C GLY A 438 -10.14 -2.59 18.63
N THR A 439 -9.00 -3.20 18.97
CA THR A 439 -8.88 -4.49 19.67
C THR A 439 -7.63 -4.51 20.56
N GLY A 440 -7.67 -5.28 21.65
CA GLY A 440 -6.46 -5.65 22.40
C GLY A 440 -5.76 -4.50 23.14
N PHE A 441 -6.49 -3.48 23.58
CA PHE A 441 -5.92 -2.31 24.23
C PHE A 441 -6.57 -1.96 25.58
N VAL A 442 -5.81 -1.24 26.40
CA VAL A 442 -6.23 -0.56 27.62
C VAL A 442 -5.70 0.87 27.59
N ILE A 443 -6.54 1.86 27.84
CA ILE A 443 -6.11 3.27 27.90
C ILE A 443 -6.34 3.78 29.32
N THR A 444 -5.24 4.13 29.99
CA THR A 444 -5.23 4.64 31.36
C THR A 444 -5.01 6.15 31.35
N PHE A 445 -5.74 6.85 32.20
CA PHE A 445 -5.63 8.31 32.36
C PHE A 445 -4.79 8.69 33.58
N PRO A 446 -4.16 9.89 33.59
CA PRO A 446 -3.44 10.40 34.75
C PRO A 446 -4.33 10.54 35.99
N PRO A 447 -3.76 10.53 37.21
CA PRO A 447 -4.55 10.62 38.45
C PRO A 447 -5.40 11.88 38.62
N SER A 448 -5.16 12.94 37.84
CA SER A 448 -5.93 14.19 37.84
C SER A 448 -7.03 14.22 36.76
N VAL A 449 -7.26 13.11 36.06
CA VAL A 449 -8.24 12.98 34.98
C VAL A 449 -9.16 11.81 35.28
N GLY A 450 -10.46 12.07 35.34
CA GLY A 450 -11.50 11.07 35.54
C GLY A 450 -12.31 10.80 34.27
N ILE A 451 -13.00 9.66 34.24
CA ILE A 451 -13.96 9.30 33.20
C ILE A 451 -15.33 9.83 33.61
N LEU A 452 -15.80 10.89 32.97
CA LEU A 452 -17.16 11.42 33.19
C LEU A 452 -18.21 10.48 32.61
N GLN A 453 -17.91 9.92 31.45
CA GLN A 453 -18.80 9.04 30.70
C GLN A 453 -17.99 8.11 29.79
N ALA A 454 -18.33 6.83 29.76
CA ALA A 454 -17.82 5.87 28.79
C ALA A 454 -18.97 5.01 28.29
N ASP A 455 -19.29 5.07 27.00
CA ASP A 455 -20.31 4.24 26.38
C ASP A 455 -19.66 3.36 25.31
N GLU A 456 -19.92 2.06 25.32
CA GLU A 456 -19.74 1.25 24.11
C GLU A 456 -20.89 1.53 23.15
N GLY A 457 -20.68 1.37 21.85
CA GLY A 457 -21.73 1.63 20.88
C GLY A 457 -21.27 1.47 19.44
N LYS A 458 -22.04 2.05 18.53
CA LYS A 458 -21.79 2.01 17.08
C LYS A 458 -22.15 3.32 16.43
N PHE A 459 -21.55 3.61 15.29
CA PHE A 459 -22.03 4.68 14.42
C PHE A 459 -22.95 4.09 13.35
N VAL A 460 -24.09 4.75 13.12
CA VAL A 460 -25.02 4.42 12.05
C VAL A 460 -25.22 5.70 11.24
N ASN A 461 -24.80 5.69 9.97
CA ASN A 461 -24.83 6.86 9.09
C ASN A 461 -24.16 8.10 9.73
N GLY A 462 -22.97 7.92 10.32
CA GLY A 462 -22.22 8.97 11.01
C GLY A 462 -22.80 9.42 12.36
N GLN A 463 -23.93 8.88 12.80
CA GLN A 463 -24.54 9.22 14.09
C GLN A 463 -24.21 8.18 15.16
N TRP A 464 -23.75 8.66 16.32
CA TRP A 464 -23.50 7.80 17.48
C TRP A 464 -24.81 7.17 17.99
N LYS A 465 -24.80 5.85 18.15
CA LYS A 465 -25.87 5.07 18.81
C LYS A 465 -25.26 4.34 20.01
N PRO A 466 -25.47 4.86 21.24
CA PRO A 466 -24.90 4.24 22.43
C PRO A 466 -25.53 2.86 22.67
N GLY A 467 -24.69 1.93 23.11
CA GLY A 467 -25.07 0.66 23.70
C GLY A 467 -25.07 0.78 25.22
N ARG A 468 -24.22 0.00 25.90
CA ARG A 468 -24.11 0.03 27.37
C ARG A 468 -23.25 1.20 27.85
N ARG A 469 -23.65 1.81 28.95
CA ARG A 469 -22.78 2.66 29.79
C ARG A 469 -21.80 1.77 30.55
N LEU A 470 -20.52 2.01 30.37
CA LEU A 470 -19.44 1.37 31.11
C LEU A 470 -19.15 2.20 32.37
N ASN A 471 -19.04 1.52 33.52
CA ASN A 471 -18.65 2.12 34.80
C ASN A 471 -18.10 1.02 35.73
N GLY A 472 -17.77 1.33 36.99
CA GLY A 472 -17.30 0.35 37.97
C GLY A 472 -16.15 -0.48 37.43
N ASP A 473 -16.24 -1.80 37.55
CA ASP A 473 -15.19 -2.72 37.09
C ASP A 473 -14.90 -2.63 35.59
N GLN A 474 -15.88 -2.30 34.74
CA GLN A 474 -15.66 -2.15 33.29
C GLN A 474 -14.73 -0.97 32.96
N THR A 475 -14.61 0.00 33.86
CA THR A 475 -13.69 1.15 33.74
C THR A 475 -12.56 1.11 34.78
N HIS A 476 -12.41 -0.01 35.49
CA HIS A 476 -11.52 -0.16 36.63
C HIS A 476 -11.68 0.96 37.66
N GLN A 477 -12.93 1.22 38.04
CA GLN A 477 -13.33 2.28 38.97
C GLN A 477 -12.97 3.68 38.44
N GLY A 478 -13.22 3.92 37.14
CA GLY A 478 -12.98 5.21 36.48
C GLY A 478 -11.54 5.49 36.04
N ARG A 479 -10.65 4.49 36.06
CA ARG A 479 -9.20 4.65 35.80
C ARG A 479 -8.76 4.34 34.38
N HIS A 480 -9.45 3.43 33.70
CA HIS A 480 -9.12 3.09 32.32
C HIS A 480 -10.35 2.70 31.50
N ILE A 481 -10.17 2.69 30.19
CA ILE A 481 -11.05 2.00 29.25
C ILE A 481 -10.31 0.81 28.63
N ARG A 482 -11.07 -0.16 28.11
CA ARG A 482 -10.51 -1.43 27.64
C ARG A 482 -11.36 -2.04 26.54
N ILE A 483 -10.68 -2.56 25.50
CA ILE A 483 -11.25 -3.57 24.59
C ILE A 483 -10.30 -4.78 24.61
N PRO A 484 -10.76 -5.96 25.10
CA PRO A 484 -9.91 -7.14 25.18
C PRO A 484 -9.40 -7.64 23.83
N VAL A 485 -8.31 -8.41 23.83
CA VAL A 485 -7.84 -9.09 22.61
C VAL A 485 -8.95 -9.98 22.04
N GLY A 486 -9.14 -9.91 20.72
CA GLY A 486 -10.14 -10.69 19.99
C GLY A 486 -11.57 -10.12 20.06
N LYS A 487 -11.78 -9.05 20.83
CA LYS A 487 -13.00 -8.23 20.79
C LYS A 487 -12.74 -6.97 19.96
N TRP A 488 -13.76 -6.54 19.24
CA TRP A 488 -13.69 -5.41 18.31
C TRP A 488 -14.86 -4.49 18.62
N GLY A 489 -14.60 -3.19 18.71
CA GLY A 489 -15.67 -2.26 19.01
C GLY A 489 -15.22 -0.81 19.08
N ILE A 490 -16.18 0.03 19.45
CA ILE A 490 -16.06 1.48 19.55
C ILE A 490 -16.54 1.89 20.95
N GLN A 491 -15.75 2.71 21.64
CA GLN A 491 -16.13 3.35 22.90
C GLN A 491 -16.04 4.87 22.73
N ARG A 492 -17.12 5.57 23.11
CA ARG A 492 -17.17 7.03 23.17
C ARG A 492 -17.01 7.46 24.63
N VAL A 493 -16.01 8.29 24.89
CA VAL A 493 -15.55 8.60 26.23
C VAL A 493 -15.44 10.10 26.41
N LYS A 494 -16.00 10.60 27.50
CA LYS A 494 -15.85 11.97 27.95
C LYS A 494 -15.07 11.99 29.26
N LEU A 495 -14.06 12.83 29.31
CA LEU A 495 -13.15 13.02 30.44
C LEU A 495 -13.50 14.30 31.21
N TYR A 496 -12.96 14.41 32.42
CA TYR A 496 -12.96 15.65 33.19
C TYR A 496 -11.70 15.72 34.06
N SER A 497 -11.21 16.94 34.32
CA SER A 497 -10.13 17.18 35.28
C SER A 497 -10.70 17.53 36.65
N TYR A 498 -9.97 17.20 37.72
CA TYR A 498 -10.33 17.54 39.09
C TYR A 498 -9.11 17.85 39.96
#